data_AF-C6C0L5-F1
#
_entry.id   AF-C6C0L5-F1
#
_cell.length_a   1.000
_cell.length_b   1.000
_cell.length_c   1.000
_cell.angle_alpha   90.00
_cell.angle_beta   90.00
_cell.angle_gamma   90.00
#
_symmetry.space_group_name_H-M   'P 1'
#
loop_
_entity.id
_entity.type
_entity.pdbx_description
1 polymer ?
#
loop_
_entity_poly.entity_id
_entity_poly.type
_entity_poly.pdbx_seq_one_letter_code
_entity_poly.pdbx_strand_id
1 'polypeptide(L)'
;MSSLQKTGQWWVLAVGEDFDEDTFDQREKCRAELLHKVNEAGIELDENVWVYDESKCAQLVLRVCSDRERAEDAARELEDSGLSLRIAREFE
;
A
#
# COMPACT_ATOMS: atom_id res chain seq x y z
N MET A 1 4.35 -13.60 16.25
CA MET A 1 4.94 -14.00 14.96
C MET A 1 3.86 -14.73 14.18
N SER A 2 2.94 -13.98 13.57
CA SER A 2 1.92 -14.58 12.71
C SER A 2 2.60 -15.00 11.41
N SER A 3 2.65 -16.31 11.18
CA SER A 3 3.01 -16.89 9.90
C SER A 3 2.05 -16.32 8.86
N LEU A 4 2.53 -15.42 8.00
CA LEU A 4 1.82 -15.00 6.79
C LEU A 4 1.67 -16.25 5.92
N GLN A 5 0.55 -16.96 6.10
CA GLN A 5 0.14 -18.02 5.18
C GLN A 5 -0.06 -17.35 3.83
N LYS A 6 0.51 -17.91 2.76
CA LYS A 6 0.21 -17.48 1.39
C LYS A 6 -1.28 -17.69 1.14
N THR A 7 -2.08 -16.65 1.32
CA THR A 7 -3.52 -16.69 1.11
C THR A 7 -3.86 -16.49 -0.36
N GLY A 8 -2.94 -15.92 -1.14
CA GLY A 8 -3.16 -15.58 -2.55
C GLY A 8 -4.12 -14.42 -2.73
N GLN A 9 -4.31 -13.62 -1.68
CA GLN A 9 -5.17 -12.44 -1.65
C GLN A 9 -4.66 -11.33 -2.56
N TRP A 10 -5.57 -10.44 -2.91
CA TRP A 10 -5.30 -9.25 -3.72
C TRP A 10 -5.28 -8.03 -2.82
N TRP A 11 -4.24 -7.22 -2.94
CA TRP A 11 -4.02 -6.03 -2.14
C TRP A 11 -4.24 -4.78 -2.98
N VAL A 12 -4.95 -3.83 -2.39
CA VAL A 12 -5.00 -2.44 -2.88
C VAL A 12 -3.96 -1.67 -2.10
N LEU A 13 -2.97 -1.16 -2.79
CA LEU A 13 -1.81 -0.46 -2.22
C LEU A 13 -1.90 1.03 -2.54
N ALA A 14 -1.62 1.88 -1.55
CA ALA A 14 -1.19 3.24 -1.80
C ALA A 14 0.31 3.26 -2.07
N VAL A 15 0.72 3.95 -3.13
CA VAL A 15 2.12 4.07 -3.56
C VAL A 15 2.59 5.49 -3.32
N GLY A 16 3.67 5.61 -2.55
CA GLY A 16 4.35 6.86 -2.26
C GLY A 16 5.31 7.24 -3.37
N GLU A 17 6.05 8.32 -3.14
CA GLU A 17 7.08 8.76 -4.07
C GLU A 17 8.29 7.82 -4.05
N ASP A 18 9.02 7.80 -5.16
CA ASP A 18 10.27 7.06 -5.28
C ASP A 18 11.33 7.67 -4.32
N PHE A 19 12.10 6.80 -3.69
CA PHE A 19 13.22 7.16 -2.81
C PHE A 19 14.51 6.46 -3.23
N ASP A 20 15.64 7.01 -2.81
CA ASP A 20 16.92 6.34 -2.98
C ASP A 20 17.17 5.36 -1.82
N GLU A 21 17.34 4.07 -2.14
CA GLU A 21 17.48 2.99 -1.15
C GLU A 21 18.74 3.12 -0.28
N ASP A 22 19.73 3.90 -0.73
CA ASP A 22 20.99 4.10 -0.02
C ASP A 22 20.85 4.95 1.25
N THR A 23 19.66 5.50 1.53
CA THR A 23 19.38 6.30 2.73
C THR A 23 18.15 5.80 3.49
N PHE A 24 18.36 5.11 4.61
CA PHE A 24 17.29 4.65 5.51
C PHE A 24 16.30 5.77 5.88
N ASP A 25 16.81 6.98 6.13
CA ASP A 25 16.00 8.15 6.50
C ASP A 25 15.02 8.57 5.41
N GLN A 26 15.37 8.37 4.13
CA GLN A 26 14.47 8.71 3.02
C GLN A 26 13.27 7.76 2.97
N ARG A 27 13.51 6.46 3.20
CA ARG A 27 12.44 5.47 3.26
C ARG A 27 11.45 5.78 4.37
N GLU A 28 11.94 6.09 5.57
CA GLU A 28 11.06 6.42 6.71
C GLU A 28 10.27 7.69 6.43
N LYS A 29 10.91 8.71 5.84
CA LYS A 29 10.24 9.94 5.43
C LYS A 29 9.13 9.67 4.40
N CYS A 30 9.40 8.91 3.35
CA CYS A 30 8.38 8.57 2.34
C CYS A 30 7.21 7.77 2.92
N ARG A 31 7.48 6.91 3.91
CA ARG A 31 6.41 6.21 4.67
C ARG A 31 5.56 7.19 5.48
N ALA A 32 6.19 8.10 6.21
CA ALA A 32 5.47 9.10 6.99
C ALA A 32 4.60 10.01 6.09
N GLU A 33 5.15 10.45 4.95
CA GLU A 33 4.43 11.25 3.96
C GLU A 33 3.26 10.48 3.32
N LEU A 34 3.47 9.22 2.94
CA LEU A 34 2.42 8.38 2.38
C LEU A 34 1.30 8.15 3.41
N LEU A 35 1.64 7.86 4.66
CA LEU A 35 0.66 7.68 5.73
C LEU A 35 -0.12 8.99 5.98
N HIS A 36 0.54 10.13 5.92
CA HIS A 36 -0.13 11.43 6.02
C HIS A 36 -1.15 11.62 4.90
N LYS A 37 -0.76 11.38 3.64
CA LYS A 37 -1.67 11.47 2.48
C LYS A 37 -2.88 10.53 2.62
N VAL A 38 -2.66 9.31 3.11
CA VAL A 38 -3.74 8.33 3.35
C VAL A 38 -4.72 8.82 4.43
N ASN A 39 -4.21 9.43 5.50
CA ASN A 39 -5.05 10.04 6.53
C ASN A 39 -5.82 11.27 6.01
N GLU A 40 -5.19 12.11 5.18
CA GLU A 40 -5.84 13.27 4.54
C GLU A 40 -6.95 12.84 3.58
N ALA A 41 -6.80 11.69 2.93
CA ALA A 41 -7.83 11.04 2.13
C ALA A 41 -8.99 10.46 2.97
N GLY A 42 -8.92 10.52 4.30
CA GLY A 42 -9.95 10.02 5.21
C GLY A 42 -9.98 8.49 5.31
N ILE A 43 -8.89 7.81 4.95
CA ILE A 43 -8.80 6.35 5.03
C ILE A 43 -8.22 5.97 6.39
N GLU A 44 -9.03 5.33 7.23
CA GLU A 44 -8.61 4.81 8.52
C GLU A 44 -8.19 3.33 8.39
N LEU A 45 -6.97 3.00 8.83
CA LEU A 45 -6.44 1.64 8.82
C LEU A 45 -6.29 1.13 10.25
N ASP A 46 -6.79 -0.08 10.51
CA ASP A 46 -6.61 -0.75 11.81
C ASP A 46 -5.13 -1.13 12.05
N GLU A 47 -4.41 -1.49 10.98
CA GLU A 47 -2.99 -1.83 11.01
C GLU A 47 -2.27 -1.32 9.75
N ASN A 48 -1.08 -0.74 9.95
CA ASN A 48 -0.24 -0.24 8.86
C ASN A 48 0.66 -1.35 8.31
N VAL A 49 0.19 -2.06 7.28
CA VAL A 49 0.97 -3.11 6.61
C VAL A 49 1.78 -2.51 5.46
N TRP A 50 3.09 -2.40 5.66
CA TRP A 50 4.02 -1.88 4.66
C TRP A 50 4.56 -2.97 3.74
N VAL A 51 4.44 -2.77 2.44
CA VAL A 51 5.06 -3.63 1.42
C VAL A 51 6.48 -3.14 1.14
N TYR A 52 7.40 -4.09 1.01
CA TYR A 52 8.75 -3.86 0.55
C TYR A 52 9.02 -4.82 -0.61
N ASP A 53 9.14 -4.25 -1.81
CA ASP A 53 9.49 -4.95 -3.04
C ASP A 53 10.72 -4.25 -3.67
N GLU A 54 11.06 -4.61 -4.90
CA GLU A 54 12.16 -3.97 -5.64
C GLU A 54 11.79 -2.57 -6.17
N SER A 55 10.52 -2.16 -6.02
CA SER A 55 10.10 -0.81 -6.34
C SER A 55 10.63 0.06 -5.23
N LYS A 56 11.55 0.97 -5.56
CA LYS A 56 12.20 1.89 -4.61
C LYS A 56 11.23 2.97 -4.12
N CYS A 57 10.05 2.59 -3.65
CA CYS A 57 8.98 3.48 -3.24
C CYS A 57 8.24 2.90 -2.02
N ALA A 58 7.64 3.78 -1.23
CA ALA A 58 6.89 3.36 -0.04
C ALA A 58 5.54 2.82 -0.49
N GLN A 59 5.14 1.62 -0.03
CA GLN A 59 3.87 1.02 -0.38
C GLN A 59 3.11 0.59 0.88
N LEU A 60 1.85 1.00 1.01
CA LEU A 60 0.99 0.72 2.16
C LEU A 60 -0.26 -0.02 1.71
N VAL A 61 -0.59 -1.14 2.36
CA VAL A 61 -1.84 -1.87 2.09
C VAL A 61 -3.02 -1.07 2.64
N LEU A 62 -3.95 -0.70 1.76
CA LEU A 62 -5.21 -0.05 2.13
C LEU A 62 -6.34 -1.07 2.33
N ARG A 63 -6.42 -2.10 1.49
CA ARG A 63 -7.39 -3.19 1.60
C ARG A 63 -6.82 -4.51 1.14
N VAL A 64 -7.35 -5.58 1.72
CA VAL A 64 -7.08 -6.97 1.34
C VAL A 64 -8.38 -7.60 0.85
N CYS A 65 -8.33 -8.18 -0.34
CA CYS A 65 -9.46 -8.72 -1.07
C CYS A 65 -9.23 -10.21 -1.40
N SER A 66 -10.32 -10.97 -1.51
CA SER A 66 -10.30 -12.40 -1.86
C SER A 66 -9.92 -12.67 -3.31
N ASP A 67 -10.18 -11.71 -4.19
CA ASP A 67 -10.06 -11.83 -5.63
C ASP A 67 -9.75 -10.46 -6.26
N ARG A 68 -9.35 -10.50 -7.53
CA ARG A 68 -8.90 -9.33 -8.27
C ARG A 68 -10.01 -8.33 -8.54
N GLU A 69 -11.19 -8.81 -8.89
CA GLU A 69 -12.33 -7.96 -9.26
C GLU A 69 -12.73 -7.07 -8.08
N ARG A 70 -12.79 -7.64 -6.87
CA ARG A 70 -13.03 -6.85 -5.64
C ARG A 70 -11.93 -5.84 -5.34
N ALA A 71 -10.67 -6.18 -5.62
CA ALA A 71 -9.56 -5.23 -5.45
C ALA A 71 -9.65 -4.08 -6.46
N GLU A 72 -10.07 -4.36 -7.70
CA GLU A 72 -10.32 -3.36 -8.73
C GLU A 72 -11.47 -2.43 -8.36
N ASP A 73 -12.58 -2.98 -7.87
CA ASP A 73 -13.71 -2.16 -7.40
C ASP A 73 -13.33 -1.30 -6.18
N ALA A 74 -12.59 -1.85 -5.23
CA ALA A 74 -12.08 -1.09 -4.09
C ALA A 74 -11.08 0.01 -4.50
N ALA A 75 -10.26 -0.23 -5.53
CA ALA A 75 -9.39 0.81 -6.08
C ALA A 75 -10.20 1.91 -6.76
N ARG A 76 -11.25 1.58 -7.52
CA ARG A 76 -12.16 2.56 -8.13
C ARG A 76 -12.86 3.45 -7.11
N GLU A 77 -13.28 2.88 -5.98
CA GLU A 77 -13.85 3.65 -4.86
C GLU A 77 -12.87 4.69 -4.30
N LEU A 78 -11.57 4.47 -4.49
CA LEU A 78 -10.48 5.30 -3.98
C LEU A 78 -9.82 6.15 -5.08
N GLU A 79 -10.25 6.08 -6.34
CA GLU A 79 -9.62 6.84 -7.44
C GLU A 79 -9.68 8.36 -7.19
N ASP A 80 -10.76 8.85 -6.58
CA ASP A 80 -10.94 10.27 -6.27
C ASP A 80 -10.21 10.72 -4.98
N SER A 81 -9.52 9.81 -4.29
CA SER A 81 -8.78 10.12 -3.05
C SER A 81 -7.51 10.95 -3.28
N GLY A 82 -7.05 11.05 -4.52
CA GLY A 82 -5.76 11.67 -4.86
C GLY A 82 -4.54 10.81 -4.52
N LEU A 83 -4.75 9.56 -4.10
CA LEU A 83 -3.69 8.58 -3.87
C LEU A 83 -3.33 7.87 -5.17
N SER A 84 -2.03 7.59 -5.35
CA SER A 84 -1.57 6.67 -6.39
C SER A 84 -1.84 5.24 -5.94
N LEU A 85 -2.71 4.53 -6.63
CA LEU A 85 -3.13 3.18 -6.25
C LEU A 85 -2.48 2.12 -7.13
N ARG A 86 -2.12 0.98 -6.52
CA ARG A 86 -1.64 -0.22 -7.21
C ARG A 86 -2.37 -1.44 -6.69
N ILE A 87 -2.77 -2.32 -7.60
CA ILE A 87 -3.32 -3.63 -7.27
C ILE A 87 -2.22 -4.66 -7.43
N ALA A 88 -1.94 -5.42 -6.38
CA ALA A 88 -0.92 -6.46 -6.38
C ALA A 88 -1.45 -7.73 -5.72
N ARG A 89 -0.91 -8.87 -6.11
CA ARG A 89 -1.18 -10.12 -5.39
C ARG A 89 -0.21 -10.24 -4.22
N GLU A 90 -0.69 -10.78 -3.11
CA GLU A 90 0.13 -11.08 -1.94
C GLU A 90 1.33 -11.98 -2.36
N PHE A 91 2.55 -11.42 -2.24
CA PHE A 91 3.86 -12.03 -2.59
C PHE A 91 4.14 -12.33 -4.07
N GLU A 92 3.68 -11.48 -5.00
CA GLU A 92 4.17 -11.48 -6.39
C GLU A 92 5.48 -10.68 -6.57
#